data_AF-A0A9X8DV15-F1
#
_entry.id   AF-A0A9X8DV15-F1
#
_cell.length_a   1.000
_cell.length_b   1.000
_cell.length_c   1.000
_cell.angle_alpha   90.00
_cell.angle_beta   90.00
_cell.angle_gamma   90.00
#
_symmetry.space_group_name_H-M   'P 1'
#
loop_
_entity.id
_entity.type
_entity.pdbx_description
1 polymer ?
#
loop_
_entity_poly.entity_id
_entity_poly.type
_entity_poly.pdbx_seq_one_letter_code
_entity_poly.pdbx_strand_id
1 'polypeptide(L)'
;ETALYKAAEKGQVAVVRELLEHPDINVNLPNDRNQTALGKAAQYGNIGVIQLLLDHGADPHSFSWSTFLDSHVPVDSSVRVAVVATLLGSEKDGDDWVRELATAKDQHGREALHTTDAATRDLLNGLRFFCGRYELFDGPPIHVSATAVVVNAYDHGVFRQVFEQFANDCGELDKKGFQACGRLLGQQPTDVKK
;
A
#
# COMPACT_ATOMS: atom_id res chain seq x y z
N GLU A 1 -8.02 3.61 28.40
CA GLU A 1 -7.10 4.28 27.45
C GLU A 1 -5.66 4.10 27.92
N THR A 2 -4.95 3.15 27.33
CA THR A 2 -3.61 2.70 27.75
C THR A 2 -2.52 3.74 27.46
N ALA A 3 -1.46 3.79 28.26
CA ALA A 3 -0.32 4.71 28.10
C ALA A 3 0.30 4.65 26.69
N LEU A 4 0.35 3.45 26.09
CA LEU A 4 0.88 3.21 24.76
C LEU A 4 0.16 4.02 23.67
N TYR A 5 -1.18 4.13 23.70
CA TYR A 5 -1.92 4.92 22.71
C TYR A 5 -1.61 6.40 22.80
N LYS A 6 -1.51 6.94 24.03
CA LYS A 6 -1.21 8.37 24.23
C LYS A 6 0.21 8.71 23.81
N ALA A 7 1.16 7.83 24.12
CA ALA A 7 2.53 7.97 23.67
C ALA A 7 2.61 7.88 22.12
N ALA A 8 1.85 6.97 21.53
CA ALA A 8 1.80 6.79 20.08
C ALA A 8 1.14 7.95 19.33
N GLU A 9 0.03 8.49 19.86
CA GLU A 9 -0.66 9.69 19.36
C GLU A 9 0.25 10.92 19.41
N LYS A 10 1.04 11.07 20.46
CA LYS A 10 1.95 12.21 20.67
C LYS A 10 3.31 12.06 19.98
N GLY A 11 3.57 10.94 19.31
CA GLY A 11 4.86 10.68 18.66
C GLY A 11 6.03 10.52 19.63
N GLN A 12 5.77 10.10 20.88
CA GLN A 12 6.79 9.98 21.92
C GLN A 12 7.62 8.71 21.77
N VAL A 13 8.51 8.67 20.78
CA VAL A 13 9.33 7.48 20.43
C VAL A 13 10.03 6.85 21.63
N ALA A 14 10.66 7.66 22.50
CA ALA A 14 11.36 7.15 23.69
C ALA A 14 10.41 6.46 24.69
N VAL A 15 9.24 7.07 24.92
CA VAL A 15 8.23 6.51 25.83
C VAL A 15 7.61 5.24 25.25
N VAL A 16 7.33 5.22 23.95
CA VAL A 16 6.83 4.00 23.28
C VAL A 16 7.87 2.88 23.38
N ARG A 17 9.16 3.18 23.21
CA ARG A 17 10.25 2.19 23.34
C ARG A 17 10.27 1.57 24.74
N GLU A 18 10.32 2.40 25.77
CA GLU A 18 10.30 1.91 27.16
C GLU A 18 9.04 1.08 27.46
N LEU A 19 7.88 1.50 26.94
CA LEU A 19 6.65 0.73 27.13
C LEU A 19 6.71 -0.64 26.43
N LEU A 20 7.24 -0.72 25.22
CA LEU A 20 7.35 -1.98 24.46
C LEU A 20 8.42 -2.94 24.99
N GLU A 21 9.32 -2.48 25.85
CA GLU A 21 10.28 -3.34 26.57
C GLU A 21 9.61 -4.14 27.70
N HIS A 22 8.41 -3.74 28.14
CA HIS A 22 7.67 -4.49 29.15
C HIS A 22 6.98 -5.72 28.54
N PRO A 23 7.20 -6.94 29.10
CA PRO A 23 6.71 -8.19 28.53
C PRO A 23 5.18 -8.33 28.54
N ASP A 24 4.49 -7.57 29.39
CA ASP A 24 3.02 -7.62 29.53
C ASP A 24 2.29 -6.71 28.53
N ILE A 25 3.02 -5.91 27.75
CA ILE A 25 2.42 -4.98 26.79
C ILE A 25 2.12 -5.72 25.49
N ASN A 26 0.82 -5.90 25.23
CA ASN A 26 0.34 -6.33 23.92
C ASN A 26 0.25 -5.12 22.98
N VAL A 27 1.16 -5.03 22.02
CA VAL A 27 1.24 -3.97 21.00
C VAL A 27 -0.02 -3.86 20.13
N ASN A 28 -0.74 -4.97 19.94
CA ASN A 28 -1.93 -5.09 19.10
C ASN A 28 -3.24 -4.95 19.86
N LEU A 29 -3.20 -4.65 21.17
CA LEU A 29 -4.41 -4.47 21.95
C LEU A 29 -5.24 -3.32 21.35
N PRO A 30 -6.53 -3.52 21.04
CA PRO A 30 -7.42 -2.44 20.64
C PRO A 30 -8.06 -1.77 21.86
N ASN A 31 -8.36 -0.47 21.75
CA ASN A 31 -9.15 0.25 22.74
C ASN A 31 -10.66 0.01 22.56
N ASP A 32 -11.50 0.60 23.41
CA ASP A 32 -12.98 0.46 23.34
C ASP A 32 -13.62 0.96 22.03
N ARG A 33 -12.84 1.65 21.18
CA ARG A 33 -13.22 2.12 19.83
C ARG A 33 -12.57 1.29 18.73
N ASN A 34 -12.03 0.12 19.04
CA ASN A 34 -11.26 -0.74 18.15
C ASN A 34 -10.03 -0.06 17.51
N GLN A 35 -9.41 0.89 18.20
CA GLN A 35 -8.20 1.58 17.72
C GLN A 35 -6.96 0.96 18.37
N THR A 36 -5.91 0.75 17.58
CA THR A 36 -4.60 0.26 18.03
C THR A 36 -3.59 1.39 18.23
N ALA A 37 -2.48 1.13 18.93
CA ALA A 37 -1.40 2.11 19.08
C ALA A 37 -0.81 2.51 17.71
N LEU A 38 -0.69 1.52 16.81
CA LEU A 38 -0.27 1.74 15.43
C LEU A 38 -1.21 2.69 14.69
N GLY A 39 -2.53 2.49 14.82
CA GLY A 39 -3.54 3.36 14.23
C GLY A 39 -3.46 4.81 14.71
N LYS A 40 -3.18 5.02 16.00
CA LYS A 40 -2.96 6.36 16.56
C LYS A 40 -1.68 7.01 16.07
N ALA A 41 -0.58 6.26 15.98
CA ALA A 41 0.65 6.78 15.40
C ALA A 41 0.47 7.17 13.93
N ALA A 42 -0.22 6.34 13.15
CA ALA A 42 -0.53 6.58 11.73
C ALA A 42 -1.41 7.82 11.53
N GLN A 43 -2.51 7.94 12.27
CA GLN A 43 -3.43 9.09 12.18
C GLN A 43 -2.72 10.44 12.39
N TYR A 44 -1.71 10.46 13.26
CA TYR A 44 -0.97 11.67 13.60
C TYR A 44 0.38 11.79 12.86
N GLY A 45 0.69 10.85 11.95
CA GLY A 45 1.90 10.88 11.13
C GLY A 45 3.20 10.66 11.90
N ASN A 46 3.13 9.98 13.04
CA ASN A 46 4.29 9.74 13.91
C ASN A 46 5.16 8.59 13.37
N ILE A 47 5.85 8.81 12.24
CA ILE A 47 6.61 7.77 11.50
C ILE A 47 7.58 6.99 12.39
N GLY A 48 8.34 7.68 13.26
CA GLY A 48 9.29 7.01 14.16
C GLY A 48 8.62 6.09 15.18
N VAL A 49 7.38 6.39 15.58
CA VAL A 49 6.59 5.48 16.43
C VAL A 49 6.02 4.33 15.61
N ILE A 50 5.57 4.59 14.37
CA ILE A 50 5.05 3.57 13.47
C ILE A 50 6.10 2.48 13.24
N GLN A 51 7.31 2.88 12.84
CA GLN A 51 8.45 1.97 12.67
C GLN A 51 8.69 1.14 13.92
N LEU A 52 8.79 1.81 15.08
CA LEU A 52 9.02 1.14 16.35
C LEU A 52 7.91 0.13 16.71
N LEU A 53 6.65 0.44 16.46
CA LEU A 53 5.55 -0.48 16.73
C LEU A 53 5.61 -1.70 15.81
N LEU A 54 5.89 -1.51 14.52
CA LEU A 54 6.05 -2.59 13.55
C LEU A 54 7.24 -3.49 13.88
N ASP A 55 8.38 -2.91 14.25
CA ASP A 55 9.58 -3.65 14.69
C ASP A 55 9.29 -4.56 15.90
N HIS A 56 8.31 -4.18 16.72
CA HIS A 56 7.85 -4.95 17.89
C HIS A 56 6.64 -5.85 17.60
N GLY A 57 6.35 -6.15 16.33
CA GLY A 57 5.31 -7.09 15.93
C GLY A 57 3.89 -6.52 15.99
N ALA A 58 3.75 -5.20 15.86
CA ALA A 58 2.44 -4.62 15.59
C ALA A 58 1.91 -5.20 14.28
N ASP A 59 0.75 -5.84 14.35
CA ASP A 59 0.04 -6.35 13.20
C ASP A 59 -0.38 -5.13 12.35
N PRO A 60 0.13 -5.01 11.12
CA PRO A 60 -0.27 -3.92 10.23
C PRO A 60 -1.79 -3.88 10.11
N HIS A 61 -2.45 -5.03 9.99
CA HIS A 61 -3.87 -5.21 9.72
C HIS A 61 -4.76 -5.10 10.97
N SER A 62 -4.17 -5.01 12.16
CA SER A 62 -4.91 -4.80 13.41
C SER A 62 -5.57 -3.43 13.49
N PHE A 63 -5.09 -2.50 12.68
CA PHE A 63 -5.80 -1.30 12.31
C PHE A 63 -6.65 -1.60 11.06
N SER A 64 -7.84 -1.01 10.94
CA SER A 64 -8.53 -0.99 9.65
C SER A 64 -7.70 -0.15 8.68
N TRP A 65 -6.67 -0.71 8.01
CA TRP A 65 -5.85 -0.01 6.99
C TRP A 65 -6.72 0.74 6.00
N SER A 66 -7.82 0.11 5.62
CA SER A 66 -8.92 0.71 4.87
C SER A 66 -9.44 2.04 5.42
N THR A 67 -9.48 2.23 6.73
CA THR A 67 -9.85 3.49 7.40
C THR A 67 -8.73 4.54 7.34
N PHE A 68 -7.46 4.18 7.52
CA PHE A 68 -6.35 5.15 7.36
C PHE A 68 -6.23 5.58 5.92
N LEU A 69 -6.38 4.62 5.01
CA LEU A 69 -6.36 4.84 3.59
C LEU A 69 -7.63 5.55 3.13
N ASP A 70 -8.77 5.53 3.83
CA ASP A 70 -9.96 6.30 3.44
C ASP A 70 -9.68 7.80 3.48
N SER A 71 -9.75 8.47 2.33
CA SER A 71 -9.54 9.91 2.13
C SER A 71 -10.45 10.80 2.99
N HIS A 72 -11.58 10.30 3.50
CA HIS A 72 -12.47 11.05 4.39
C HIS A 72 -11.90 11.21 5.80
N VAL A 73 -10.93 10.38 6.19
CA VAL A 73 -10.22 10.56 7.46
C VAL A 73 -9.25 11.73 7.32
N PRO A 74 -9.25 12.71 8.24
CA PRO A 74 -8.44 13.94 8.12
C PRO A 74 -6.96 13.67 8.43
N VAL A 75 -6.30 12.91 7.58
CA VAL A 75 -4.86 12.66 7.56
C VAL A 75 -4.31 13.24 6.28
N ASP A 76 -3.26 14.05 6.40
CA ASP A 76 -2.61 14.68 5.26
C ASP A 76 -2.08 13.65 4.25
N SER A 77 -2.27 13.91 2.95
CA SER A 77 -1.82 13.03 1.87
C SER A 77 -0.32 12.72 1.94
N SER A 78 0.51 13.70 2.31
CA SER A 78 1.96 13.49 2.43
C SER A 78 2.31 12.48 3.52
N VAL A 79 1.54 12.50 4.62
CA VAL A 79 1.70 11.54 5.72
C VAL A 79 1.28 10.14 5.27
N ARG A 80 0.17 10.00 4.55
CA ARG A 80 -0.29 8.71 4.02
C ARG A 80 0.75 8.07 3.11
N VAL A 81 1.24 8.84 2.14
CA VAL A 81 2.30 8.44 1.22
C VAL A 81 3.55 8.04 1.98
N ALA A 82 4.01 8.85 2.95
CA ALA A 82 5.21 8.55 3.72
C ALA A 82 5.07 7.28 4.58
N VAL A 83 3.92 7.07 5.22
CA VAL A 83 3.63 5.87 6.01
C VAL A 83 3.64 4.64 5.12
N VAL A 84 2.86 4.64 4.03
CA VAL A 84 2.78 3.53 3.07
C VAL A 84 4.18 3.21 2.52
N ALA A 85 4.92 4.21 2.06
CA ALA A 85 6.29 4.03 1.57
C ALA A 85 7.24 3.46 2.63
N THR A 86 7.11 3.89 3.89
CA THR A 86 7.96 3.42 4.99
C THR A 86 7.75 1.94 5.27
N LEU A 87 6.50 1.50 5.36
CA LEU A 87 6.18 0.10 5.62
C LEU A 87 6.63 -0.82 4.48
N LEU A 88 6.50 -0.34 3.24
CA LEU A 88 6.96 -1.08 2.07
C LEU A 88 8.48 -1.23 2.03
N GLY A 89 9.20 -0.28 2.61
CA GLY A 89 10.64 -0.36 2.77
C GLY A 89 11.10 -1.32 3.88
N SER A 90 10.24 -1.65 4.85
CA SER A 90 10.57 -2.57 5.96
C SER A 90 10.30 -4.05 5.67
N GLU A 91 9.38 -4.34 4.76
CA GLU A 91 8.96 -5.71 4.41
C GLU A 91 9.89 -6.36 3.37
N LYS A 92 10.25 -7.64 3.57
CA LYS A 92 11.04 -8.41 2.59
C LYS A 92 10.20 -8.93 1.40
N ASP A 93 8.88 -8.97 1.55
CA ASP A 93 7.90 -9.48 0.58
C ASP A 93 6.90 -8.39 0.18
N GLY A 94 7.42 -7.22 -0.23
CA GLY A 94 6.62 -6.01 -0.47
C GLY A 94 5.44 -6.17 -1.44
N ASP A 95 5.51 -7.08 -2.41
CA ASP A 95 4.46 -7.25 -3.43
C ASP A 95 3.14 -7.84 -2.87
N ASP A 96 3.23 -8.88 -2.02
CA ASP A 96 2.04 -9.50 -1.43
C ASP A 96 1.33 -8.53 -0.49
N TRP A 97 2.12 -7.74 0.24
CA TRP A 97 1.62 -6.76 1.17
C TRP A 97 0.98 -5.54 0.48
N VAL A 98 1.54 -5.04 -0.65
CA VAL A 98 0.89 -4.01 -1.48
C VAL A 98 -0.48 -4.49 -1.95
N ARG A 99 -0.60 -5.75 -2.39
CA ARG A 99 -1.86 -6.33 -2.84
C ARG A 99 -2.87 -6.40 -1.71
N GLU A 100 -2.47 -6.93 -0.56
CA GLU A 100 -3.34 -7.05 0.60
C GLU A 100 -3.83 -5.66 1.06
N LEU A 101 -2.95 -4.67 1.12
CA LEU A 101 -3.28 -3.32 1.54
C LEU A 101 -4.19 -2.60 0.53
N ALA A 102 -3.95 -2.77 -0.78
CA ALA A 102 -4.80 -2.20 -1.82
C ALA A 102 -6.22 -2.82 -1.84
N THR A 103 -6.32 -4.13 -1.55
CA THR A 103 -7.58 -4.89 -1.57
C THR A 103 -8.28 -4.94 -0.20
N ALA A 104 -7.65 -4.43 0.86
CA ALA A 104 -8.22 -4.35 2.20
C ALA A 104 -9.57 -3.64 2.16
N LYS A 105 -10.60 -4.27 2.73
CA LYS A 105 -11.97 -3.76 2.70
C LYS A 105 -12.30 -2.97 3.96
N ASP A 106 -12.94 -1.82 3.78
CA ASP A 106 -13.49 -1.04 4.88
C ASP A 106 -14.76 -1.66 5.47
N GLN A 107 -15.32 -1.02 6.50
CA GLN A 107 -16.57 -1.41 7.14
C GLN A 107 -17.80 -1.45 6.20
N HIS A 108 -17.68 -0.87 5.01
CA HIS A 108 -18.70 -0.84 3.96
C HIS A 108 -18.39 -1.81 2.80
N GLY A 109 -17.30 -2.58 2.89
CA GLY A 109 -16.86 -3.52 1.87
C GLY A 109 -16.13 -2.88 0.68
N ARG A 110 -15.78 -1.59 0.76
CA ARG A 110 -15.02 -0.88 -0.29
C ARG A 110 -13.53 -1.15 -0.11
N GLU A 111 -12.83 -1.44 -1.20
CA GLU A 111 -11.38 -1.63 -1.17
C GLU A 111 -10.65 -0.31 -0.90
N ALA A 112 -9.56 -0.38 -0.15
CA ALA A 112 -8.77 0.77 0.27
C ALA A 112 -8.20 1.57 -0.93
N LEU A 113 -7.87 0.90 -2.03
CA LEU A 113 -7.44 1.55 -3.26
C LEU A 113 -8.49 2.53 -3.82
N HIS A 114 -9.77 2.21 -3.63
CA HIS A 114 -10.88 3.06 -4.09
C HIS A 114 -11.16 4.21 -3.13
N THR A 115 -10.99 4.00 -1.83
CA THR A 115 -11.31 5.01 -0.82
C THR A 115 -10.18 6.02 -0.59
N THR A 116 -8.95 5.73 -1.04
CA THR A 116 -7.78 6.56 -0.76
C THR A 116 -7.62 7.83 -1.57
N ASP A 117 -6.74 8.73 -1.14
CA ASP A 117 -6.49 9.99 -1.85
C ASP A 117 -5.66 9.75 -3.12
N ALA A 118 -5.67 10.72 -4.04
CA ALA A 118 -5.02 10.57 -5.34
C ALA A 118 -3.53 10.24 -5.24
N ALA A 119 -2.78 10.91 -4.35
CA ALA A 119 -1.35 10.71 -4.22
C ALA A 119 -1.01 9.32 -3.67
N THR A 120 -1.73 8.86 -2.64
CA THR A 120 -1.56 7.51 -2.10
C THR A 120 -1.97 6.44 -3.11
N ARG A 121 -3.04 6.68 -3.88
CA ARG A 121 -3.45 5.77 -4.96
C ARG A 121 -2.40 5.68 -6.06
N ASP A 122 -1.82 6.80 -6.46
CA ASP A 122 -0.76 6.84 -7.48
C ASP A 122 0.49 6.09 -7.00
N LEU A 123 0.85 6.22 -5.71
CA LEU A 123 1.91 5.43 -5.09
C LEU A 123 1.58 3.92 -5.14
N LEU A 124 0.42 3.51 -4.60
CA LEU A 124 0.01 2.10 -4.57
C LEU A 124 -0.08 1.49 -5.97
N ASN A 125 -0.59 2.25 -6.94
CA ASN A 125 -0.58 1.86 -8.35
C ASN A 125 0.86 1.72 -8.84
N GLY A 126 1.70 2.73 -8.70
CA GLY A 126 3.10 2.69 -9.15
C GLY A 126 3.88 1.50 -8.61
N LEU A 127 3.61 1.09 -7.36
CA LEU A 127 4.23 -0.06 -6.71
C LEU A 127 3.63 -1.40 -7.15
N ARG A 128 2.31 -1.48 -7.26
CA ARG A 128 1.60 -2.63 -7.83
C ARG A 128 2.01 -2.88 -9.29
N PHE A 129 2.52 -1.85 -9.96
CA PHE A 129 2.84 -1.86 -11.38
C PHE A 129 4.29 -2.13 -11.75
N PHE A 130 5.04 -2.88 -10.95
CA PHE A 130 6.18 -3.56 -11.55
C PHE A 130 6.41 -5.03 -11.19
N CYS A 131 6.59 -5.81 -12.26
CA CYS A 131 6.54 -7.27 -12.43
C CYS A 131 5.15 -7.94 -12.44
N GLY A 132 4.08 -7.28 -11.98
CA GLY A 132 2.70 -7.81 -11.94
C GLY A 132 1.75 -7.22 -13.00
N ARG A 133 2.14 -7.28 -14.29
CA ARG A 133 1.33 -6.79 -15.44
C ARG A 133 -0.03 -7.51 -15.59
N TYR A 134 -0.14 -8.62 -14.88
CA TYR A 134 -1.07 -9.71 -15.07
C TYR A 134 -1.17 -10.40 -13.72
N GLU A 135 -2.36 -10.38 -13.09
CA GLU A 135 -2.63 -11.33 -12.03
C GLU A 135 -2.84 -12.68 -12.71
N LEU A 136 -1.87 -13.59 -12.58
CA LEU A 136 -1.97 -14.92 -13.16
C LEU A 136 -3.16 -15.63 -12.50
N PHE A 137 -4.00 -16.23 -13.32
CA PHE A 137 -5.12 -17.01 -12.84
C PHE A 137 -4.60 -18.30 -12.19
N ASP A 138 -4.93 -18.55 -10.92
CA ASP A 138 -4.50 -19.72 -10.13
C ASP A 138 -5.09 -21.08 -10.61
N GLY A 139 -5.68 -21.12 -11.82
CA GLY A 139 -6.22 -22.32 -12.43
C GLY A 139 -5.22 -23.10 -13.28
N PRO A 140 -5.63 -24.29 -13.78
CA PRO A 140 -4.78 -25.08 -14.66
C PRO A 140 -4.40 -24.28 -15.92
N PRO A 141 -3.18 -24.46 -16.45
CA PRO A 141 -2.76 -23.79 -17.68
C PRO A 141 -3.71 -24.12 -18.82
N ILE A 142 -4.01 -23.13 -19.65
CA ILE A 142 -4.82 -23.29 -20.87
C ILE A 142 -4.10 -24.22 -21.85
N HIS A 143 -2.78 -24.12 -21.89
CA HIS A 143 -1.95 -24.93 -22.77
C HIS A 143 -0.57 -25.16 -22.16
N VAL A 144 -0.04 -26.37 -22.36
CA VAL A 144 1.30 -26.77 -21.97
C VAL A 144 1.96 -27.49 -23.14
N SER A 145 3.16 -27.07 -23.53
CA SER A 145 4.03 -27.76 -24.48
C SER A 145 5.45 -27.90 -23.93
N ALA A 146 6.32 -28.55 -24.70
CA ALA A 146 7.74 -28.67 -24.35
C ALA A 146 8.49 -27.33 -24.28
N THR A 147 7.94 -26.26 -24.86
CA THR A 147 8.61 -24.95 -24.97
C THR A 147 7.83 -23.78 -24.38
N ALA A 148 6.56 -23.98 -24.00
CA ALA A 148 5.74 -22.89 -23.47
C ALA A 148 4.60 -23.39 -22.56
N VAL A 149 4.27 -22.57 -21.57
CA VAL A 149 3.06 -22.69 -20.73
C VAL A 149 2.23 -21.43 -20.95
N VAL A 150 0.94 -21.59 -21.25
CA VAL A 150 -0.01 -20.50 -21.43
C VAL A 150 -1.01 -20.54 -20.29
N VAL A 151 -1.09 -19.45 -19.54
CA VAL A 151 -2.01 -19.27 -18.40
C VAL A 151 -2.89 -18.05 -18.66
N ASN A 152 -4.09 -18.04 -18.06
CA ASN A 152 -4.93 -16.84 -18.06
C ASN A 152 -4.33 -15.79 -17.13
N ALA A 153 -4.58 -14.52 -17.45
CA ALA A 153 -4.21 -13.42 -16.60
C ALA A 153 -5.23 -12.29 -16.66
N TYR A 154 -5.42 -11.60 -15.53
CA TYR A 154 -6.21 -10.38 -15.48
C TYR A 154 -5.34 -9.17 -15.83
N ASP A 155 -5.68 -8.49 -16.92
CA ASP A 155 -5.19 -7.14 -17.22
C ASP A 155 -6.10 -6.14 -16.52
N HIS A 156 -5.56 -5.42 -15.54
CA HIS A 156 -6.31 -4.40 -14.81
C HIS A 156 -6.47 -3.07 -15.60
N GLY A 157 -6.21 -3.06 -16.91
CA GLY A 157 -6.55 -1.93 -17.78
C GLY A 157 -5.50 -0.82 -17.81
N VAL A 158 -4.29 -1.08 -17.30
CA VAL A 158 -3.16 -0.14 -17.27
C VAL A 158 -2.78 0.30 -18.67
N PHE A 159 -2.79 -0.62 -19.63
CA PHE A 159 -2.51 -0.28 -21.03
C PHE A 159 -3.48 0.73 -21.58
N ARG A 160 -4.78 0.59 -21.27
CA ARG A 160 -5.80 1.50 -21.77
C ARG A 160 -5.63 2.90 -21.17
N GLN A 161 -5.40 2.99 -19.87
CA GLN A 161 -5.20 4.27 -19.19
C GLN A 161 -3.91 4.97 -19.65
N VAL A 162 -2.79 4.23 -19.73
CA VAL A 162 -1.51 4.78 -20.22
C VAL A 162 -1.59 5.13 -21.70
N PHE A 163 -2.29 4.33 -22.50
CA PHE A 163 -2.57 4.64 -23.91
C PHE A 163 -3.40 5.93 -24.01
N GLU A 164 -4.52 6.04 -23.30
CA GLU A 164 -5.38 7.22 -23.29
C GLU A 164 -4.64 8.47 -22.79
N GLN A 165 -3.72 8.30 -21.84
CA GLN A 165 -2.88 9.39 -21.31
C GLN A 165 -1.93 9.98 -22.37
N PHE A 166 -1.37 9.15 -23.26
CA PHE A 166 -0.41 9.57 -24.26
C PHE A 166 -0.98 9.64 -25.68
N ALA A 167 -2.25 9.26 -25.86
CA ALA A 167 -2.97 9.40 -27.11
C ALA A 167 -3.17 10.87 -27.45
N ASN A 168 -3.11 11.17 -28.74
CA ASN A 168 -3.46 12.49 -29.25
C ASN A 168 -4.98 12.70 -29.25
N ASP A 169 -5.43 13.91 -29.62
CA ASP A 169 -6.86 14.27 -29.67
C ASP A 169 -7.70 13.39 -30.62
N CYS A 170 -7.05 12.62 -31.50
CA CYS A 170 -7.68 11.66 -32.41
C CYS A 170 -7.77 10.24 -31.82
N GLY A 171 -7.25 10.02 -30.60
CA GLY A 171 -7.22 8.70 -29.95
C GLY A 171 -6.10 7.78 -30.46
N GLU A 172 -5.07 8.33 -31.08
CA GLU A 172 -3.93 7.57 -31.63
C GLU A 172 -2.63 7.88 -30.89
N LEU A 173 -1.70 6.92 -30.83
CA LEU A 173 -0.35 7.15 -30.32
C LEU A 173 0.58 7.60 -31.45
N ASP A 174 1.13 8.80 -31.32
CA ASP A 174 2.26 9.21 -32.15
C ASP A 174 3.57 8.54 -31.67
N LYS A 175 4.66 8.69 -32.43
CA LYS A 175 5.95 8.08 -32.09
C LYS A 175 6.45 8.48 -30.70
N LYS A 176 6.17 9.70 -30.23
CA LYS A 176 6.60 10.17 -28.91
C LYS A 176 5.73 9.56 -27.81
N GLY A 177 4.42 9.53 -28.00
CA GLY A 177 3.46 8.88 -27.13
C GLY A 177 3.79 7.40 -26.97
N PHE A 178 4.05 6.68 -28.06
CA PHE A 178 4.45 5.28 -28.02
C PHE A 178 5.75 5.05 -27.22
N GLN A 179 6.77 5.89 -27.41
CA GLN A 179 8.01 5.83 -26.63
C GLN A 179 7.83 6.24 -25.16
N ALA A 180 6.86 7.09 -24.85
CA ALA A 180 6.51 7.47 -23.49
C ALA A 180 5.75 6.33 -22.79
N CYS A 181 4.77 5.71 -23.45
CA CYS A 181 4.12 4.49 -23.02
C CYS A 181 5.14 3.39 -22.72
N GLY A 182 6.02 3.09 -23.68
CA GLY A 182 7.03 2.05 -23.51
C GLY A 182 8.01 2.32 -22.36
N ARG A 183 8.33 3.59 -22.09
CA ARG A 183 9.14 3.97 -20.93
C ARG A 183 8.38 3.83 -19.62
N LEU A 184 7.14 4.32 -19.56
CA LEU A 184 6.32 4.26 -18.34
C LEU A 184 5.97 2.80 -17.98
N LEU A 185 5.64 1.99 -18.99
CA LEU A 185 5.31 0.56 -18.84
C LEU A 185 6.55 -0.33 -18.62
N GLY A 186 7.76 0.21 -18.81
CA GLY A 186 9.03 -0.52 -18.74
C GLY A 186 9.89 -0.23 -17.50
N GLN A 187 9.47 0.67 -16.61
CA GLN A 187 10.23 1.08 -15.41
C GLN A 187 10.20 0.02 -14.31
N GLN A 188 11.35 -0.49 -13.87
CA GLN A 188 11.45 -1.47 -12.77
C GLN A 188 10.93 -0.92 -11.43
N PRO A 189 10.53 -1.73 -10.42
CA PRO A 189 10.01 -1.16 -9.17
C PRO A 189 11.12 -0.38 -8.46
N THR A 190 12.38 -0.76 -8.73
CA THR A 190 13.61 -0.09 -8.33
C THR A 190 13.84 1.27 -9.00
N ASP A 191 13.13 1.57 -10.09
CA ASP A 191 13.19 2.83 -10.83
C ASP A 191 12.15 3.85 -10.32
N VAL A 192 11.19 3.41 -9.49
CA VAL A 192 10.30 4.31 -8.75
C VAL A 192 11.16 4.99 -7.67
N LYS A 193 11.48 6.26 -7.95
CA LYS A 193 12.51 7.05 -7.26
C LYS A 193 12.45 6.98 -5.73
N LYS A 194 13.64 6.84 -5.13
CA LYS A 194 13.99 7.34 -3.79
C LYS A 194 13.66 8.83 -3.63
#